data_AF-A0A8J8GD84-F1
#
_entry.id   AF-A0A8J8GD84-F1
#
_cell.length_a   1.000
_cell.length_b   1.000
_cell.length_c   1.000
_cell.angle_alpha   90.00
_cell.angle_beta   90.00
_cell.angle_gamma   90.00
#
_symmetry.space_group_name_H-M   'P 1'
#
loop_
_entity.id
_entity.type
_entity.pdbx_description
1 polymer ?
#
loop_
_entity_poly.entity_id
_entity_poly.type
_entity_poly.pdbx_seq_one_letter_code
_entity_poly.pdbx_strand_id
1 'polypeptide(L)'
;MQKKTVYILLLSIFLVAIYIGYQLNKQDNEDEILIYQCQSNPNVNTTITFVVKKDQMTSKDFVIKLNSKDTILDKSYSDSNSTNEYSFSHTFVKGDKVEIVLMQKTYVIDRFQFSSVIINRKKGLECKFDGAFLNGIRYNSDVFILK
;
A
#
# COMPACT_ATOMS: atom_id res chain seq x y z
N MET A 1 47.64 -28.26 -20.54
CA MET A 1 46.55 -27.30 -20.81
C MET A 1 47.04 -25.90 -20.52
N GLN A 2 47.10 -25.06 -21.54
CA GLN A 2 47.97 -23.88 -21.61
C GLN A 2 47.42 -22.72 -20.77
N LYS A 3 48.29 -22.00 -20.05
CA LYS A 3 47.94 -20.80 -19.24
C LYS A 3 47.03 -19.80 -19.97
N LYS A 4 47.13 -19.72 -21.31
CA LYS A 4 46.25 -18.92 -22.17
C LYS A 4 44.78 -19.35 -22.11
N THR A 5 44.50 -20.65 -22.10
CA THR A 5 43.13 -21.18 -22.02
C THR A 5 42.48 -20.86 -20.68
N VAL A 6 43.24 -20.95 -19.58
CA VAL A 6 42.78 -20.58 -18.23
C VAL A 6 42.52 -19.07 -18.13
N TYR A 7 43.40 -18.24 -18.72
CA TYR A 7 43.25 -16.78 -18.73
C TYR A 7 42.01 -16.32 -19.50
N ILE A 8 41.74 -16.91 -20.68
CA ILE A 8 40.54 -16.59 -21.47
C ILE A 8 39.27 -16.99 -20.70
N LEU A 9 39.29 -18.14 -20.02
CA LEU A 9 38.16 -18.60 -19.23
C LEU A 9 37.88 -17.67 -18.04
N LEU A 10 38.91 -17.24 -17.32
CA LEU A 10 38.80 -16.25 -16.24
C LEU A 10 38.29 -14.89 -16.74
N LEU A 11 38.78 -14.42 -17.89
CA LEU A 11 38.33 -13.16 -18.49
C LEU A 11 36.84 -13.23 -18.87
N SER A 12 36.39 -14.36 -19.42
CA SER A 12 34.97 -14.54 -19.77
C SER A 12 34.06 -14.54 -18.54
N ILE A 13 34.47 -15.19 -17.45
CA ILE A 13 33.72 -15.18 -16.17
C ILE A 13 33.66 -13.77 -15.60
N PHE A 14 34.76 -13.02 -15.65
CA PHE A 14 34.83 -11.65 -15.17
C PHE A 14 33.89 -10.71 -15.96
N LEU A 15 33.85 -10.83 -17.28
CA LEU A 15 32.94 -10.04 -18.12
C LEU A 15 31.46 -10.37 -17.85
N VAL A 16 31.13 -11.64 -17.62
CA VAL A 16 29.77 -12.06 -17.24
C VAL A 16 29.38 -11.49 -15.88
N ALA A 17 30.28 -11.51 -14.89
CA ALA A 17 30.02 -10.92 -13.58
C ALA A 17 29.78 -9.40 -13.65
N ILE A 18 30.56 -8.67 -14.46
CA ILE A 18 30.34 -7.24 -14.73
C ILE A 18 28.97 -7.01 -15.37
N TYR A 19 28.61 -7.81 -16.38
CA TYR A 19 27.33 -7.68 -17.07
C TYR A 19 26.14 -7.95 -16.13
N ILE A 20 26.22 -8.97 -15.29
CA ILE A 20 25.19 -9.27 -14.28
C ILE A 20 25.09 -8.11 -13.27
N GLY A 21 26.21 -7.61 -12.76
CA GLY A 21 26.23 -6.48 -11.84
C GLY A 21 25.62 -5.20 -12.45
N TYR A 22 25.89 -4.94 -13.73
CA TYR A 22 25.27 -3.83 -14.46
C TYR A 22 23.76 -4.00 -14.60
N GLN A 23 23.27 -5.20 -14.95
CA GLN A 23 21.84 -5.45 -15.09
C GLN A 23 21.10 -5.35 -13.74
N LEU A 24 21.70 -5.86 -12.65
CA LEU A 24 21.13 -5.73 -11.30
C LEU A 24 21.02 -4.26 -10.88
N ASN A 25 22.08 -3.47 -11.05
CA ASN A 25 22.07 -2.04 -10.71
C ASN A 25 21.06 -1.26 -11.59
N LYS A 26 20.95 -1.60 -12.87
CA LYS A 26 19.94 -1.00 -13.75
C LYS A 26 18.52 -1.29 -13.25
N GLN A 27 18.27 -2.53 -12.83
CA GLN A 27 16.97 -2.94 -12.32
C GLN A 27 16.63 -2.25 -10.98
N ASP A 28 17.59 -2.16 -10.06
CA ASP A 28 17.40 -1.44 -8.79
C ASP A 28 17.04 0.03 -9.01
N ASN A 29 17.70 0.70 -9.97
CA ASN A 29 17.37 2.08 -10.33
C ASN A 29 15.98 2.22 -10.97
N GLU A 30 15.56 1.26 -11.80
CA GLU A 30 14.20 1.26 -12.38
C GLU A 30 13.14 1.06 -11.28
N ASP A 31 13.38 0.19 -10.30
CA ASP A 31 12.48 -0.06 -9.16
C ASP A 31 12.36 1.16 -8.23
N GLU A 32 13.47 1.86 -7.94
CA GLU A 32 13.44 3.10 -7.17
C GLU A 32 12.67 4.23 -7.87
N ILE A 33 12.85 4.38 -9.19
CA ILE A 33 12.10 5.34 -10.00
C ILE A 33 10.60 5.01 -9.97
N LEU A 34 10.23 3.73 -10.01
CA LEU A 34 8.83 3.29 -9.95
C LEU A 34 8.19 3.58 -8.59
N ILE A 35 8.90 3.30 -7.48
CA ILE A 35 8.46 3.66 -6.13
C ILE A 35 8.28 5.18 -6.04
N TYR A 36 9.23 5.95 -6.55
CA TYR A 36 9.16 7.41 -6.56
C TYR A 36 7.96 7.90 -7.39
N GLN A 37 7.72 7.35 -8.58
CA GLN A 37 6.57 7.70 -9.43
C GLN A 37 5.23 7.40 -8.76
N CYS A 38 5.11 6.25 -8.08
CA CYS A 38 3.95 5.93 -7.26
C CYS A 38 3.77 6.92 -6.10
N GLN A 39 4.88 7.27 -5.46
CA GLN A 39 4.87 8.23 -4.38
C GLN A 39 4.59 9.66 -4.87
N SER A 40 4.94 10.03 -6.09
CA SER A 40 4.67 11.37 -6.62
C SER A 40 3.31 11.48 -7.32
N ASN A 41 2.66 10.36 -7.64
CA ASN A 41 1.40 10.36 -8.37
C ASN A 41 0.23 10.77 -7.43
N PRO A 42 -0.39 11.95 -7.65
CA PRO A 42 -1.47 12.45 -6.80
C PRO A 42 -2.78 11.68 -6.99
N ASN A 43 -2.89 10.84 -8.03
CA ASN A 43 -4.08 10.08 -8.38
C ASN A 43 -3.98 8.60 -7.96
N VAL A 44 -3.01 8.25 -7.12
CA VAL A 44 -2.95 6.90 -6.55
C VAL A 44 -4.10 6.75 -5.59
N ASN A 45 -5.01 5.86 -5.93
CA ASN A 45 -6.20 5.58 -5.18
C ASN A 45 -6.18 4.14 -4.64
N THR A 46 -6.54 3.96 -3.38
CA THR A 46 -6.64 2.65 -2.73
C THR A 46 -7.94 2.52 -1.97
N THR A 47 -8.59 1.37 -2.08
CA THR A 47 -9.80 1.10 -1.29
C THR A 47 -9.38 0.46 0.01
N ILE A 48 -9.64 1.13 1.12
CA ILE A 48 -9.45 0.55 2.46
C ILE A 48 -10.80 0.14 3.02
N THR A 49 -10.84 -1.02 3.67
CA THR A 49 -12.01 -1.55 4.36
C THR A 49 -11.79 -1.58 5.87
N PHE A 50 -12.68 -0.96 6.64
CA PHE A 50 -12.71 -1.07 8.09
C PHE A 50 -13.80 -2.05 8.51
N VAL A 51 -13.46 -2.96 9.41
CA VAL A 51 -14.36 -4.00 9.92
C VAL A 51 -14.48 -3.87 11.44
N VAL A 52 -15.72 -3.84 11.92
CA VAL A 52 -16.06 -3.69 13.34
C VAL A 52 -17.14 -4.70 13.70
N LYS A 53 -17.05 -5.33 14.87
CA LYS A 53 -18.11 -6.24 15.34
C LYS A 53 -19.36 -5.48 15.79
N LYS A 54 -20.54 -6.01 15.45
CA LYS A 54 -21.83 -5.37 15.77
C LYS A 54 -22.18 -5.40 17.25
N ASP A 55 -21.71 -6.40 17.99
CA ASP A 55 -21.97 -6.57 19.43
C ASP A 55 -21.42 -5.43 20.28
N GLN A 56 -20.56 -4.59 19.70
CA GLN A 56 -19.94 -3.47 20.39
C GLN A 56 -20.53 -2.11 20.00
N MET A 57 -21.35 -1.94 18.95
CA MET A 57 -21.70 -0.59 18.46
C MET A 57 -23.04 -0.42 17.75
N THR A 58 -23.53 0.83 17.78
CA THR A 58 -24.52 1.32 16.81
C THR A 58 -23.82 1.99 15.61
N SER A 59 -24.47 2.02 14.45
CA SER A 59 -23.92 2.66 13.24
C SER A 59 -23.62 4.16 13.43
N LYS A 60 -24.14 4.81 14.47
CA LYS A 60 -23.86 6.23 14.78
C LYS A 60 -22.50 6.44 15.46
N ASP A 61 -21.97 5.40 16.10
CA ASP A 61 -20.76 5.51 16.91
C ASP A 61 -19.47 5.41 16.07
N PHE A 62 -19.60 5.16 14.76
CA PHE A 62 -18.50 5.07 13.79
C PHE A 62 -18.49 6.31 12.89
N VAL A 63 -17.40 7.08 12.98
CA VAL A 63 -17.18 8.29 12.20
C VAL A 63 -15.79 8.24 11.58
N ILE A 64 -15.71 8.54 10.28
CA ILE A 64 -14.44 8.67 9.57
C ILE A 64 -14.29 10.12 9.11
N LYS A 65 -13.19 10.76 9.49
CA LYS A 65 -12.79 12.10 9.08
C LYS A 65 -11.57 12.01 8.18
N LEU A 66 -11.58 12.77 7.09
CA LEU A 66 -10.48 12.85 6.14
C LEU A 66 -9.71 14.16 6.31
N ASN A 67 -8.38 14.08 6.34
CA ASN A 67 -7.45 15.21 6.37
C ASN A 67 -7.71 16.22 7.49
N SER A 68 -8.23 15.76 8.63
CA SER A 68 -8.63 16.60 9.77
C SER A 68 -9.61 17.74 9.40
N LYS A 69 -10.30 17.62 8.26
CA LYS A 69 -11.45 18.47 7.91
C LYS A 69 -12.71 17.78 8.42
N ASP A 70 -13.73 18.55 8.79
CA ASP A 70 -15.03 18.05 9.26
C ASP A 70 -15.85 17.29 8.19
N THR A 71 -15.20 16.85 7.10
CA THR A 71 -15.80 16.00 6.09
C THR A 71 -15.96 14.59 6.67
N ILE A 72 -17.15 14.34 7.21
CA ILE A 72 -17.61 12.99 7.56
C ILE A 72 -17.90 12.26 6.25
N LEU A 73 -17.20 11.17 5.99
CA LEU A 73 -17.48 10.34 4.82
C LEU A 73 -18.82 9.64 5.03
N ASP A 74 -19.73 9.86 4.08
CA ASP A 74 -21.11 9.38 4.19
C ASP A 74 -21.19 7.86 4.12
N LYS A 75 -22.15 7.31 4.86
CA LYS A 75 -22.15 5.95 5.35
C LYS A 75 -22.68 4.95 4.34
N SER A 76 -21.81 4.32 3.55
CA SER A 76 -22.14 3.03 2.92
C SER A 76 -21.64 1.87 3.79
N TYR A 77 -22.45 1.48 4.77
CA TYR A 77 -22.20 0.23 5.50
C TYR A 77 -22.72 -0.92 4.66
N SER A 78 -21.85 -1.87 4.34
CA SER A 78 -22.33 -3.18 3.89
C SER A 78 -22.58 -4.02 5.13
N ASP A 79 -23.87 -4.19 5.45
CA ASP A 79 -24.32 -5.09 6.51
C ASP A 79 -24.21 -6.54 6.01
N SER A 80 -23.22 -7.26 6.53
CA SER A 80 -23.10 -8.70 6.33
C SER A 80 -23.73 -9.45 7.50
N ASN A 81 -24.95 -9.93 7.31
CA ASN A 81 -25.66 -10.76 8.31
C ASN A 81 -24.93 -12.08 8.61
N SER A 82 -24.04 -12.56 7.73
CA SER A 82 -23.30 -13.81 7.92
C SER A 82 -22.08 -13.66 8.83
N THR A 83 -21.52 -12.45 8.98
CA THR A 83 -20.29 -12.23 9.75
C THR A 83 -20.49 -11.40 11.02
N ASN A 84 -21.70 -10.88 11.27
CA ASN A 84 -22.00 -10.02 12.42
C ASN A 84 -21.05 -8.81 12.54
N GLU A 85 -20.70 -8.22 11.40
CA GLU A 85 -19.75 -7.13 11.28
C GLU A 85 -20.31 -5.98 10.44
N TYR A 86 -19.89 -4.75 10.77
CA TYR A 86 -20.02 -3.60 9.90
C TYR A 86 -18.75 -3.46 9.08
N SER A 87 -18.91 -3.30 7.76
CA SER A 87 -17.81 -2.96 6.85
C SER A 87 -18.02 -1.59 6.23
N PHE A 88 -16.97 -0.78 6.22
CA PHE A 88 -16.91 0.49 5.50
C PHE A 88 -15.77 0.42 4.51
N SER A 89 -16.02 0.74 3.25
CA SER A 89 -14.98 0.81 2.24
C SER A 89 -15.01 2.17 1.57
N HIS A 90 -13.84 2.81 1.43
CA HIS A 90 -13.71 4.06 0.68
C HIS A 90 -12.39 4.10 -0.05
N THR A 91 -12.37 4.85 -1.14
CA THR A 91 -11.18 5.05 -1.95
C THR A 91 -10.43 6.28 -1.46
N PHE A 92 -9.23 6.05 -0.92
CA PHE A 92 -8.33 7.07 -0.37
C PHE A 92 -7.20 7.36 -1.34
N VAL A 93 -6.72 8.60 -1.36
CA VAL A 93 -5.59 9.00 -2.18
C VAL A 93 -4.31 9.16 -1.38
N LYS A 94 -3.16 9.13 -2.07
CA LYS A 94 -1.88 9.37 -1.40
C LYS A 94 -1.87 10.76 -0.74
N GLY A 95 -1.46 10.80 0.53
CA GLY A 95 -1.37 12.03 1.32
C GLY A 95 -2.59 12.26 2.19
N ASP A 96 -3.65 11.47 2.00
CA ASP A 96 -4.76 11.45 2.94
C ASP A 96 -4.30 11.04 4.34
N LYS A 97 -4.87 11.69 5.33
CA LYS A 97 -4.85 11.28 6.73
C LYS A 97 -6.26 10.90 7.14
N VAL A 98 -6.45 9.69 7.66
CA VAL A 98 -7.76 9.17 8.04
C VAL A 98 -7.84 9.10 9.55
N GLU A 99 -8.83 9.76 10.14
CA GLU A 99 -9.14 9.65 11.57
C GLU A 99 -10.47 8.91 11.72
N ILE A 100 -10.44 7.83 12.49
CA ILE A 100 -11.56 6.93 12.70
C ILE A 100 -11.92 7.01 14.17
N VAL A 101 -13.11 7.51 14.47
CA VAL A 101 -13.63 7.58 15.83
C VAL A 101 -14.64 6.46 16.02
N LEU A 102 -14.40 5.64 17.04
CA LEU A 102 -15.12 4.41 17.35
C LEU A 102 -15.33 4.34 18.87
N MET A 103 -16.56 4.52 19.36
CA MET A 103 -16.86 4.44 20.81
C MET A 103 -15.88 5.20 21.72
N GLN A 104 -15.51 6.43 21.36
CA GLN A 104 -14.52 7.27 22.08
C GLN A 104 -13.05 6.87 21.90
N LYS A 105 -12.73 5.76 21.22
CA LYS A 105 -11.36 5.50 20.73
C LYS A 105 -11.16 6.20 19.39
N THR A 106 -9.95 6.72 19.20
CA THR A 106 -9.54 7.32 17.92
C THR A 106 -8.41 6.49 17.32
N TYR A 107 -8.58 6.10 16.07
CA TYR A 107 -7.54 5.46 15.26
C TYR A 107 -7.14 6.41 14.14
N VAL A 108 -5.85 6.52 13.86
CA VAL A 108 -5.32 7.43 12.86
C VAL A 108 -4.49 6.65 11.87
N ILE A 109 -4.87 6.71 10.60
CA ILE A 109 -3.99 6.35 9.49
C ILE A 109 -3.30 7.62 9.03
N ASP A 110 -2.00 7.73 9.27
CA ASP A 110 -1.19 8.91 8.95
C ASP A 110 -0.27 8.70 7.75
N ARG A 111 -0.15 7.46 7.26
CA ARG A 111 0.69 7.11 6.12
C ARG A 111 0.18 5.87 5.40
N PHE A 112 0.12 5.99 4.08
CA PHE A 112 -0.14 4.89 3.16
C PHE A 112 1.16 4.52 2.45
N GLN A 113 1.38 3.22 2.24
CA GLN A 113 2.54 2.66 1.57
C GLN A 113 2.10 1.89 0.33
N PHE A 114 2.87 2.08 -0.74
CA PHE A 114 2.67 1.43 -2.02
C PHE A 114 4.01 0.81 -2.43
N SER A 115 3.98 -0.44 -2.91
CA SER A 115 5.20 -1.23 -3.15
C SER A 115 5.58 -1.37 -4.61
N SER A 116 4.65 -1.17 -5.55
CA SER A 116 4.95 -1.30 -6.97
C SER A 116 3.96 -0.57 -7.86
N VAL A 117 4.39 -0.26 -9.09
CA VAL A 117 3.51 0.18 -10.16
C VAL A 117 2.96 -1.05 -10.88
N ILE A 118 1.65 -1.10 -11.09
CA ILE A 118 0.96 -2.12 -11.88
C ILE A 118 0.47 -1.46 -13.16
N ILE A 119 0.77 -2.05 -14.32
CA ILE A 119 0.15 -1.63 -15.58
C ILE A 119 -1.22 -2.30 -15.69
N ASN A 120 -2.28 -1.55 -15.40
CA ASN A 120 -3.64 -1.96 -15.64
C ASN A 120 -4.05 -1.60 -17.07
N ARG A 121 -4.33 -2.61 -17.91
CA ARG A 121 -4.68 -2.38 -19.32
C ARG A 121 -5.91 -1.49 -19.55
N LYS A 122 -6.80 -1.36 -18.56
CA LYS A 122 -8.00 -0.53 -18.64
C LYS A 122 -7.81 0.85 -18.01
N LYS A 123 -6.98 0.96 -16.97
CA LYS A 123 -6.87 2.16 -16.12
C LYS A 123 -5.51 2.86 -16.22
N GLY A 124 -4.54 2.28 -16.92
CA GLY A 124 -3.17 2.81 -17.03
C GLY A 124 -2.28 2.36 -15.88
N LEU A 125 -1.32 3.21 -15.49
CA LEU A 125 -0.41 2.94 -14.38
C LEU A 125 -1.16 3.10 -13.05
N GLU A 126 -1.24 2.01 -12.28
CA GLU A 126 -1.78 1.95 -10.92
C GLU A 126 -0.64 1.71 -9.92
N CYS A 127 -0.87 1.99 -8.64
CA CYS A 127 0.08 1.65 -7.59
C CYS A 127 -0.52 0.59 -6.68
N LYS A 128 0.24 -0.48 -6.47
CA LYS A 128 -0.12 -1.56 -5.56
C LYS A 128 -0.02 -1.06 -4.13
N PHE A 129 -1.14 -1.07 -3.42
CA PHE A 129 -1.16 -0.85 -1.98
C PHE A 129 -0.36 -1.97 -1.28
N ASP A 130 0.53 -1.56 -0.38
CA ASP A 130 1.41 -2.45 0.38
C ASP A 130 1.02 -2.50 1.86
N GLY A 131 0.53 -1.38 2.38
CA GLY A 131 0.16 -1.26 3.78
C GLY A 131 -0.12 0.16 4.20
N ALA A 132 -0.53 0.33 5.45
CA ALA A 132 -0.70 1.64 6.06
C ALA A 132 -0.25 1.62 7.52
N PHE A 133 -0.03 2.80 8.08
CA PHE A 133 0.36 2.97 9.48
C PHE A 133 -0.86 3.40 10.29
N LEU A 134 -1.39 2.50 11.13
CA LEU A 134 -2.49 2.77 12.05
C LEU A 134 -1.91 3.07 13.44
N ASN A 135 -2.11 4.29 13.93
CA ASN A 135 -1.52 4.77 15.18
C ASN A 135 0.02 4.57 15.23
N GLY A 136 0.69 4.75 14.08
CA GLY A 136 2.14 4.55 13.93
C GLY A 136 2.59 3.09 13.79
N ILE A 137 1.68 2.11 13.89
CA ILE A 137 1.98 0.69 13.71
C ILE A 137 1.71 0.31 12.25
N ARG A 138 2.65 -0.38 11.60
CA ARG A 138 2.50 -0.83 10.20
C ARG A 138 1.55 -2.03 10.11
N TYR A 139 0.59 -1.95 9.20
CA TYR A 139 -0.31 -3.03 8.79
C TYR A 139 -0.15 -3.30 7.30
N ASN A 140 0.08 -4.56 6.94
CA ASN A 140 0.25 -5.01 5.56
C ASN A 140 -1.08 -5.52 4.97
N SER A 141 -2.17 -4.80 5.22
CA SER A 141 -3.51 -5.14 4.74
C SER A 141 -4.31 -3.88 4.46
N ASP A 142 -5.15 -3.95 3.44
CA ASP A 142 -6.18 -2.97 3.11
C ASP A 142 -7.46 -3.18 3.94
N VAL A 143 -7.49 -4.22 4.78
CA VAL A 143 -8.58 -4.51 5.72
C VAL A 143 -8.11 -4.32 7.15
N PHE A 144 -8.80 -3.44 7.88
CA PHE A 144 -8.47 -3.09 9.26
C PHE A 144 -9.60 -3.53 10.18
N ILE A 145 -9.30 -4.50 11.04
CA ILE A 145 -10.21 -4.96 12.08
C ILE A 145 -10.01 -4.08 13.32
N LEU A 146 -10.99 -3.25 13.65
CA LEU A 146 -10.94 -2.35 14.79
C LEU A 146 -11.57 -3.00 16.03
N LYS A 147 -10.94 -2.81 17.20
CA LYS A 147 -11.31 -3.40 18.50
C LYS A 147 -11.29 -2.37 19.63
#